data_AF-A0A8D5U7B7-F1
#
_entry.id   AF-A0A8D5U7B7-F1
#
_cell.length_a   1.000
_cell.length_b   1.000
_cell.length_c   1.000
_cell.angle_alpha   90.00
_cell.angle_beta   90.00
_cell.angle_gamma   90.00
#
_symmetry.space_group_name_H-M   'P 1'
#
loop_
_entity.id
_entity.type
_entity.pdbx_description
1 polymer ?
#
loop_
_entity_poly.entity_id
_entity_poly.type
_entity_poly.pdbx_seq_one_letter_code
_entity_poly.pdbx_strand_id
1 'polypeptide(L)'
;MKGVIVGIVVLLIVVGALYYLYTNGYFYTVNINGVYITYQNNFLIESIQTSYTNTSLSLHGGETFVITLTTKDNGLLPVKITGINVSKPFSIVNTAPSLPVTISHGQNMTFTITVKAPMESYTGSLQIYINGTKVL
;
A
#
# COMPACT_ATOMS: atom_id res chain seq x y z
N MET A 1 -30.11 12.05 -42.15
CA MET A 1 -30.28 12.53 -40.75
C MET A 1 -30.26 11.40 -39.72
N LYS A 2 -31.08 10.34 -39.84
CA LYS A 2 -31.10 9.22 -38.87
C LYS A 2 -29.74 8.53 -38.67
N GLY A 3 -29.00 8.25 -39.76
CA GLY A 3 -27.66 7.63 -39.67
C GLY A 3 -26.61 8.51 -38.97
N VAL A 4 -26.71 9.84 -39.11
CA VAL A 4 -25.83 10.79 -38.42
C VAL A 4 -26.11 10.79 -36.92
N ILE A 5 -27.39 10.77 -36.53
CA ILE A 5 -27.80 10.69 -35.12
C ILE A 5 -27.28 9.40 -34.48
N VAL A 6 -27.46 8.25 -35.15
CA VAL A 6 -26.95 6.97 -34.67
C VAL A 6 -25.42 7.00 -34.54
N GLY A 7 -24.71 7.56 -35.53
CA GLY A 7 -23.26 7.71 -35.47
C GLY A 7 -22.78 8.56 -34.28
N ILE A 8 -23.47 9.66 -33.98
CA ILE A 8 -23.15 10.51 -32.82
C ILE A 8 -23.37 9.77 -31.50
N VAL A 9 -24.48 9.03 -31.37
CA VAL A 9 -24.78 8.27 -30.14
C VAL A 9 -23.71 7.19 -29.90
N VAL A 10 -23.33 6.44 -30.94
CA VAL A 10 -22.26 5.43 -30.83
C VAL A 10 -20.93 6.07 -30.43
N LEU A 11 -20.57 7.21 -31.04
CA LEU A 11 -19.34 7.92 -30.69
C LEU A 11 -19.32 8.34 -29.22
N LEU A 12 -20.41 8.90 -28.69
CA LEU A 12 -20.50 9.31 -27.30
C LEU A 12 -20.36 8.14 -26.33
N ILE A 13 -20.96 6.98 -26.65
CA ILE A 13 -20.82 5.77 -25.84
C ILE A 13 -19.36 5.32 -25.80
N VAL A 14 -18.69 5.28 -26.96
CA VAL A 14 -17.27 4.87 -27.05
C VAL A 14 -16.37 5.83 -26.27
N VAL A 15 -16.55 7.15 -26.44
CA VAL A 15 -15.77 8.15 -25.71
C VAL A 15 -16.03 8.06 -24.21
N GLY A 16 -17.28 7.88 -23.78
CA GLY A 16 -17.64 7.71 -22.37
C GLY A 16 -17.02 6.46 -21.76
N ALA A 17 -17.03 5.33 -22.48
CA ALA A 17 -16.40 4.10 -22.05
C ALA A 17 -14.87 4.26 -21.93
N LEU A 18 -14.22 4.86 -22.92
CA LEU A 18 -12.77 5.12 -22.87
C LEU A 18 -12.40 6.05 -21.71
N TYR A 19 -13.18 7.11 -21.48
CA TYR A 19 -12.98 8.02 -20.36
C TYR A 19 -13.12 7.32 -19.01
N TYR A 20 -14.14 6.46 -18.86
CA TYR A 20 -14.32 5.65 -17.65
C TYR A 20 -13.13 4.70 -17.42
N LEU A 21 -12.69 4.00 -18.45
CA LEU A 21 -11.54 3.07 -18.35
C LEU A 21 -10.24 3.81 -17.98
N TYR A 22 -10.02 5.00 -18.54
CA TYR A 22 -8.86 5.84 -18.24
C TYR A 22 -8.87 6.33 -16.79
N THR A 23 -10.00 6.87 -16.32
CA THR A 23 -10.12 7.42 -14.97
C THR A 23 -10.04 6.36 -13.86
N ASN A 24 -10.42 5.11 -14.16
CA ASN A 24 -10.26 3.98 -13.25
C ASN A 24 -8.90 3.26 -13.40
N GLY A 25 -8.01 3.77 -14.26
CA GLY A 25 -6.64 3.29 -14.37
C GLY A 25 -6.45 1.96 -15.10
N TYR A 26 -7.46 1.46 -15.83
CA TYR A 26 -7.38 0.20 -16.58
C TYR A 26 -6.35 0.19 -17.72
N PHE A 27 -5.87 1.37 -18.13
CA PHE A 27 -4.79 1.52 -19.12
C PHE A 27 -3.39 1.37 -18.51
N TYR A 28 -3.29 1.30 -17.19
CA TYR A 28 -2.02 1.17 -16.47
C TYR A 28 -1.94 -0.19 -15.81
N THR A 29 -0.75 -0.78 -15.86
CA THR A 29 -0.46 -2.06 -15.19
C THR A 29 0.60 -1.85 -14.13
N VAL A 30 0.32 -2.28 -12.91
CA VAL A 30 1.19 -2.17 -11.75
C VAL A 30 1.59 -3.56 -11.31
N ASN A 31 2.87 -3.88 -11.51
CA ASN A 31 3.49 -5.15 -11.13
C ASN A 31 4.43 -4.91 -9.95
N ILE A 32 4.07 -5.44 -8.79
CA ILE A 32 4.90 -5.40 -7.58
C ILE A 32 5.60 -6.74 -7.48
N ASN A 33 6.91 -6.82 -7.69
CA ASN A 33 7.66 -8.08 -7.72
C ASN A 33 8.24 -8.47 -6.35
N GLY A 34 8.03 -7.63 -5.33
CA GLY A 34 8.48 -7.87 -3.97
C GLY A 34 8.04 -6.76 -3.03
N VAL A 35 7.90 -7.11 -1.75
CA VAL A 35 7.61 -6.17 -0.67
C VAL A 35 8.75 -6.23 0.33
N TYR A 36 9.43 -5.11 0.52
CA TYR A 36 10.54 -4.99 1.48
C TYR A 36 10.10 -4.14 2.65
N ILE A 37 10.40 -4.58 3.86
CA ILE A 37 10.00 -3.89 5.09
C ILE A 37 11.27 -3.44 5.79
N THR A 38 11.34 -2.16 6.11
CA THR A 38 12.42 -1.55 6.87
C THR A 38 11.85 -0.96 8.14
N TYR A 39 12.39 -1.37 9.29
CA TYR A 39 12.09 -0.72 10.55
C TYR A 39 13.11 0.42 10.77
N GLN A 40 12.62 1.61 11.09
CA GLN A 40 13.42 2.79 11.36
C GLN A 40 13.23 3.18 12.83
N ASN A 41 14.33 3.17 13.57
CA ASN A 41 14.40 3.73 14.91
C ASN A 41 15.65 4.60 15.06
N ASN A 42 15.68 5.44 16.09
CA ASN A 42 16.85 6.23 16.45
C ASN A 42 17.72 5.53 17.51
N PHE A 43 17.60 4.21 17.69
CA PHE A 43 18.23 3.47 18.78
C PHE A 43 19.21 2.40 18.26
N LEU A 44 20.33 2.21 18.95
CA LEU A 44 21.40 1.28 18.56
C LEU A 44 21.00 -0.21 18.52
N ILE A 45 19.82 -0.58 19.05
CA ILE A 45 19.37 -1.96 19.14
C ILE A 45 17.96 -2.08 18.55
N GLU A 46 17.87 -2.74 17.39
CA GLU A 46 16.63 -3.19 16.79
C GLU A 46 16.10 -4.40 17.56
N SER A 47 14.88 -4.29 18.09
CA SER A 47 14.20 -5.39 18.79
C SER A 47 12.93 -5.86 18.09
N ILE A 48 12.56 -5.18 17.00
CA ILE A 48 11.36 -5.46 16.24
C ILE A 48 11.68 -6.46 15.14
N GLN A 49 10.91 -7.55 15.09
CA GLN A 49 10.88 -8.46 13.96
C GLN A 49 9.55 -8.33 13.24
N THR A 50 9.58 -8.12 11.93
CA THR A 50 8.37 -8.07 11.10
C THR A 50 8.40 -9.21 10.09
N SER A 51 7.34 -10.01 10.07
CA SER A 51 7.13 -11.04 9.07
C SER A 51 6.03 -10.63 8.10
N TYR A 52 6.24 -10.98 6.83
CA TYR A 52 5.27 -10.80 5.75
C TYR A 52 5.22 -12.06 4.89
N THR A 53 4.01 -12.43 4.46
CA THR A 53 3.79 -13.67 3.72
C THR A 53 3.40 -13.32 2.28
N ASN A 54 4.34 -13.56 1.34
CA ASN A 54 4.17 -13.65 -0.13
C ASN A 54 3.74 -12.37 -0.87
N THR A 55 3.93 -12.16 -2.18
CA THR A 55 4.75 -12.65 -3.32
C THR A 55 4.12 -11.90 -4.49
N SER A 56 4.88 -11.27 -5.36
CA SER A 56 4.44 -10.71 -6.65
C SER A 56 2.93 -10.39 -6.85
N LEU A 57 2.54 -9.11 -6.90
CA LEU A 57 1.15 -8.68 -7.09
C LEU A 57 0.99 -7.92 -8.43
N SER A 58 -0.10 -8.18 -9.17
CA SER A 58 -0.43 -7.48 -10.42
C SER A 58 -1.81 -6.83 -10.30
N LEU A 59 -1.88 -5.53 -10.55
CA LEU A 59 -3.06 -4.66 -10.39
C LEU A 59 -3.16 -3.67 -11.55
N HIS A 60 -4.30 -3.03 -11.69
CA HIS A 60 -4.43 -1.85 -12.54
C HIS A 60 -4.08 -0.55 -11.79
N GLY A 61 -3.89 0.54 -12.54
CA GLY A 61 -3.57 1.84 -11.95
C GLY A 61 -4.66 2.31 -10.98
N GLY A 62 -4.27 2.96 -9.90
CA GLY A 62 -5.19 3.52 -8.90
C GLY A 62 -5.94 2.50 -8.04
N GLU A 63 -5.78 1.20 -8.29
CA GLU A 63 -6.38 0.12 -7.51
C GLU A 63 -5.86 0.12 -6.06
N THR A 64 -6.72 -0.24 -5.10
CA THR A 64 -6.32 -0.38 -3.70
C THR A 64 -6.15 -1.84 -3.33
N PHE A 65 -5.07 -2.16 -2.62
CA PHE A 65 -4.77 -3.51 -2.15
C PHE A 65 -4.36 -3.50 -0.68
N VAL A 66 -4.40 -4.68 -0.05
CA VAL A 66 -4.17 -4.83 1.39
C VAL A 66 -2.91 -5.64 1.65
N ILE A 67 -2.10 -5.14 2.59
CA ILE A 67 -0.88 -5.78 3.09
C ILE A 67 -1.06 -6.04 4.58
N THR A 68 -0.87 -7.29 4.99
CA THR A 68 -0.91 -7.68 6.40
C THR A 68 0.51 -7.94 6.91
N LEU A 69 0.95 -7.17 7.89
CA LEU A 69 2.26 -7.28 8.52
C LEU A 69 2.09 -7.78 9.95
N THR A 70 2.84 -8.81 10.35
CA THR A 70 2.90 -9.19 11.76
C THR A 70 4.23 -8.74 12.35
N THR A 71 4.15 -7.88 13.35
CA THR A 71 5.30 -7.25 14.01
C THR A 71 5.38 -7.75 15.44
N LYS A 72 6.55 -8.22 15.85
CA LYS A 72 6.84 -8.71 17.20
C LYS A 72 7.89 -7.84 17.86
N ASP A 73 7.67 -7.47 19.12
CA ASP A 73 8.70 -6.86 19.95
C ASP A 73 9.41 -7.90 20.81
N ASN A 74 10.68 -8.17 20.49
CA ASN A 74 11.55 -9.05 21.27
C ASN A 74 12.44 -8.27 22.26
N GLY A 75 12.24 -6.96 22.40
CA GLY A 75 13.09 -6.07 23.21
C GLY A 75 12.56 -5.87 24.61
N LEU A 76 13.43 -5.52 25.56
CA LEU A 76 13.07 -5.40 26.99
C LEU A 76 12.10 -4.26 27.32
N LEU A 77 11.91 -3.30 26.42
CA LEU A 77 11.05 -2.13 26.61
C LEU A 77 9.98 -2.09 25.53
N PRO A 78 8.73 -1.67 25.86
CA PRO A 78 7.68 -1.51 24.87
C PRO A 78 8.09 -0.58 23.72
N VAL A 79 7.63 -0.89 22.52
CA VAL A 79 7.86 -0.07 21.33
C VAL A 79 6.56 0.60 20.90
N LYS A 80 6.59 1.92 20.78
CA LYS A 80 5.52 2.72 20.19
C LYS A 80 5.79 2.88 18.69
N ILE A 81 4.94 2.28 17.86
CA ILE A 81 4.91 2.49 16.42
C ILE A 81 4.21 3.82 16.15
N THR A 82 4.92 4.76 15.56
CA THR A 82 4.46 6.14 15.34
C THR A 82 3.98 6.39 13.92
N GLY A 83 4.46 5.61 12.96
CA GLY A 83 4.10 5.78 11.56
C GLY A 83 4.46 4.57 10.71
N ILE A 84 3.67 4.35 9.66
CA ILE A 84 3.97 3.41 8.59
C ILE A 84 3.89 4.20 7.30
N ASN A 85 4.90 4.07 6.44
CA ASN A 85 4.98 4.74 5.15
C ASN A 85 5.29 3.74 4.04
N VAL A 86 4.95 4.08 2.80
CA VAL A 86 5.32 3.33 1.60
C VAL A 86 6.19 4.17 0.69
N SER A 87 7.07 3.54 -0.08
CA SER A 87 7.84 4.22 -1.12
C SER A 87 6.94 4.76 -2.22
N LYS A 88 7.31 5.92 -2.77
CA LYS A 88 6.71 6.41 -4.02
C LYS A 88 6.90 5.37 -5.14
N PRO A 89 5.96 5.28 -6.10
CA PRO A 89 4.81 6.17 -6.30
C PRO A 89 3.53 5.74 -5.54
N PHE A 90 3.61 4.77 -4.63
CA PHE A 90 2.46 4.29 -3.85
C PHE A 90 2.04 5.28 -2.75
N SER A 91 0.82 5.13 -2.26
CA SER A 91 0.33 5.87 -1.10
C SER A 91 -0.48 4.99 -0.15
N ILE A 92 -0.45 5.32 1.15
CA ILE A 92 -1.29 4.66 2.14
C ILE A 92 -2.67 5.33 2.14
N VAL A 93 -3.71 4.51 2.08
CA VAL A 93 -5.10 4.93 2.26
C VAL A 93 -5.50 4.80 3.73
N ASN A 94 -5.10 3.69 4.37
CA ASN A 94 -5.46 3.41 5.76
C ASN A 94 -4.48 2.43 6.41
N THR A 95 -4.42 2.49 7.75
CA THR A 95 -3.70 1.51 8.60
C THR A 95 -4.60 1.09 9.76
N ALA A 96 -4.68 -0.21 10.02
CA ALA A 96 -5.33 -0.77 11.20
C ALA A 96 -4.34 -1.65 11.98
N PRO A 97 -4.18 -1.48 13.30
CA PRO A 97 -4.78 -0.45 14.14
C PRO A 97 -4.35 0.96 13.72
N SER A 98 -5.13 1.97 14.13
CA SER A 98 -4.74 3.36 13.92
C SER A 98 -3.45 3.66 14.69
N LEU A 99 -2.57 4.44 14.05
CA LEU A 99 -1.30 4.86 14.62
C LEU A 99 -1.47 6.20 15.37
N PRO A 100 -0.70 6.44 16.45
CA PRO A 100 0.35 5.58 16.99
C PRO A 100 -0.21 4.45 17.87
N VAL A 101 0.52 3.32 17.95
CA VAL A 101 0.16 2.17 18.79
C VAL A 101 1.38 1.62 19.53
N THR A 102 1.18 1.06 20.70
CA THR A 102 2.26 0.45 21.51
C THR A 102 2.19 -1.07 21.43
N ILE A 103 3.34 -1.70 21.16
CA ILE A 103 3.56 -3.13 21.25
C ILE A 103 4.33 -3.37 22.54
N SER A 104 3.74 -4.11 23.48
CA SER A 104 4.41 -4.47 24.73
C SER A 104 5.50 -5.52 24.50
N HIS A 105 6.45 -5.61 25.43
CA HIS A 105 7.50 -6.63 25.41
C HIS A 105 6.93 -8.04 25.19
N GLY A 106 7.51 -8.76 24.23
CA GLY A 106 7.15 -10.15 23.91
C GLY A 106 5.84 -10.30 23.13
N GLN A 107 5.12 -9.21 22.87
CA GLN A 107 3.84 -9.25 22.15
C GLN A 107 4.02 -9.18 20.64
N ASN A 108 3.04 -9.75 19.94
CA ASN A 108 2.88 -9.62 18.50
C ASN A 108 1.69 -8.69 18.23
N MET A 109 1.82 -7.88 17.18
CA MET A 109 0.75 -7.04 16.66
C MET A 109 0.66 -7.19 15.15
N THR A 110 -0.55 -7.35 14.65
CA THR A 110 -0.82 -7.40 13.21
C THR A 110 -1.30 -6.04 12.73
N PHE A 111 -0.65 -5.53 11.68
CA PHE A 111 -1.02 -4.32 10.97
C PHE A 111 -1.61 -4.68 9.61
N THR A 112 -2.80 -4.16 9.33
CA THR A 112 -3.45 -4.20 8.03
C THR A 112 -3.29 -2.83 7.37
N ILE A 113 -2.54 -2.77 6.28
CA ILE A 113 -2.23 -1.54 5.54
C ILE A 113 -2.96 -1.58 4.21
N THR A 114 -3.83 -0.60 3.96
CA THR A 114 -4.45 -0.41 2.65
C THR A 114 -3.60 0.55 1.84
N VAL A 115 -3.07 0.09 0.73
CA VAL A 115 -2.18 0.83 -0.17
C VAL A 115 -2.92 1.11 -1.48
N LYS A 116 -2.75 2.31 -2.03
CA LYS A 116 -3.21 2.68 -3.37
C LYS A 116 -2.07 2.62 -4.37
N ALA A 117 -2.34 1.96 -5.48
CA ALA A 117 -1.46 1.89 -6.64
C ALA A 117 -1.34 3.24 -7.35
N PRO A 118 -0.21 3.52 -8.01
CA PRO A 118 -0.06 4.74 -8.81
C PRO A 118 -1.00 4.73 -10.02
N MET A 119 -1.33 5.92 -10.54
CA MET A 119 -2.09 6.10 -11.80
C MET A 119 -1.13 6.13 -13.01
N GLU A 120 -0.19 5.19 -13.03
CA GLU A 120 0.83 5.02 -14.06
C GLU A 120 1.30 3.56 -14.06
N SER A 121 1.85 3.09 -15.19
CA SER A 121 2.40 1.74 -15.24
C SER A 121 3.66 1.65 -14.40
N TYR A 122 3.76 0.60 -13.58
CA TYR A 122 4.86 0.40 -12.65
C TYR A 122 5.32 -1.05 -12.67
N THR A 123 6.61 -1.30 -12.59
CA THR A 123 7.18 -2.64 -12.38
C THR A 123 8.37 -2.53 -11.45
N GLY A 124 8.28 -3.13 -10.27
CA GLY A 124 9.33 -3.00 -9.26
C GLY A 124 8.90 -3.50 -7.89
N SER A 125 9.65 -3.14 -6.86
CA SER A 125 9.35 -3.54 -5.49
C SER A 125 8.70 -2.42 -4.68
N LEU A 126 7.75 -2.78 -3.82
CA LEU A 126 7.21 -1.88 -2.82
C LEU A 126 8.12 -1.88 -1.57
N GLN A 127 8.53 -0.70 -1.09
CA GLN A 127 9.17 -0.58 0.21
C GLN A 127 8.18 -0.04 1.24
N ILE A 128 8.16 -0.63 2.43
CA ILE A 128 7.37 -0.21 3.58
C ILE A 128 8.34 0.18 4.69
N TYR A 129 8.16 1.39 5.23
CA TYR A 129 8.95 1.92 6.32
C TYR A 129 8.08 1.97 7.58
N ILE A 130 8.51 1.26 8.63
CA ILE A 130 7.85 1.28 9.94
C ILE A 130 8.69 2.15 10.86
N ASN A 131 8.10 3.23 11.37
CA ASN A 131 8.73 4.15 12.30
C ASN A 131 8.29 3.84 13.73
N GLY A 132 9.25 3.71 14.64
CA GLY A 132 8.94 3.47 16.04
C GLY A 132 9.99 3.99 17.01
N THR A 133 9.57 4.14 18.26
CA THR A 133 10.38 4.63 19.38
C THR A 133 10.13 3.78 20.62
N LYS A 134 11.15 3.54 21.44
CA LYS A 134 10.98 2.89 22.74
C LYS A 134 10.21 3.80 23.70
N VAL A 135 9.34 3.20 24.51
CA VAL A 135 8.68 3.87 25.63
C VAL A 135 9.56 3.66 26.87
N LEU A 136 10.05 4.75 27.44
CA LEU A 136 10.83 4.77 28.69
C LEU A 136 9.91 4.96 29.90
#